data_AF-A0A8H6JM72-F1
#
_entry.id   AF-A0A8H6JM72-F1
#
_cell.length_a   1.000
_cell.length_b   1.000
_cell.length_c   1.000
_cell.angle_alpha   90.00
_cell.angle_beta   90.00
_cell.angle_gamma   90.00
#
_symmetry.space_group_name_H-M   'P 1'
#
loop_
_entity.id
_entity.type
_entity.pdbx_description
1 polymer ?
#
loop_
_entity_poly.entity_id
_entity_poly.type
_entity_poly.pdbx_seq_one_letter_code
_entity_poly.pdbx_strand_id
1 'polypeptide(L)'
;MSRTALLPPQAPGQAAPSLDINPDDIRFWSSYLVPRFHAYLSEAGSYTTEQQTAHVSCLRAAVAVLGPKHPHPYVSSALTKNGAPIELSFNLCEGRSPTARFYIEPLGPKTGTDDDPFGESWATPSFSCLAAQMTSMDTRWYKHLSEAFRLKGQGEIDTAMAQRRPYAWLPRVFLGVDFVGADRTLKCGLCPLLKLSAKGAKPDHFARHNGFVLDAVRGLPGCGANMRGALDIIGLYLVENQRDNIQEDDAGGRRDSGNMCRACAQAKRPRPFFNLVSVDCVSIDNGKGRVKLYARINCNAFACIRDAVTLGGRIADEVTLECLRRLRSIWHLLLDDPACERDEDYSRPVAVESARRGIDINWEISDRLSVPQAKVYVPVSIFHANDLEANRNLSAAFGKLDWHEWADGRYEKMLRRVFPEADFATSHINTWVSFCYYQSCGAYMTMYHSPPL
;
A
#
# COMPACT_ATOMS: atom_id res chain seq x y z
N MET A 1 -8.01 3.77 39.87
CA MET A 1 -7.08 4.83 39.43
C MET A 1 -5.76 4.18 39.08
N SER A 2 -5.55 3.83 37.80
CA SER A 2 -4.32 3.18 37.35
C SER A 2 -3.58 4.17 36.44
N ARG A 3 -2.36 4.55 36.83
CA ARG A 3 -1.53 5.52 36.11
C ARG A 3 -1.09 4.91 34.78
N THR A 4 -1.63 5.42 33.68
CA THR A 4 -1.13 5.23 32.33
C THR A 4 0.30 5.71 32.27
N ALA A 5 1.26 4.80 32.12
CA ALA A 5 2.62 5.17 31.76
C ALA A 5 2.63 5.54 30.27
N LEU A 6 2.20 6.76 29.95
CA LEU A 6 2.66 7.45 28.75
C LEU A 6 4.18 7.54 28.91
N LEU A 7 4.94 6.96 27.98
CA LEU A 7 6.36 7.29 27.89
C LEU A 7 6.43 8.82 27.73
N PRO A 8 7.20 9.54 28.56
CA PRO A 8 7.47 10.94 28.26
C PRO A 8 8.08 11.03 26.85
N PRO A 9 7.89 12.14 26.13
CA PRO A 9 8.70 12.40 24.94
C PRO A 9 10.16 12.13 25.32
N GLN A 10 10.88 11.36 24.49
CA GLN A 10 12.28 11.06 24.74
C GLN A 10 12.98 12.36 25.15
N ALA A 11 13.68 12.33 26.29
CA ALA A 11 14.48 13.46 26.71
C ALA A 11 15.37 13.89 25.53
N PRO A 12 15.47 15.20 25.22
CA PRO A 12 16.37 15.66 24.17
C PRO A 12 17.79 15.26 24.58
N GLY A 13 18.36 14.23 23.94
CA GLY A 13 19.66 13.70 24.34
C GLY A 13 19.98 12.25 23.99
N GLN A 14 19.02 11.40 23.59
CA GLN A 14 19.39 10.19 22.84
C GLN A 14 19.62 10.60 21.39
N ALA A 15 20.89 10.84 21.03
CA ALA A 15 21.27 10.99 19.63
C ALA A 15 20.74 9.77 18.88
N ALA A 16 19.94 10.01 17.84
CA ALA A 16 19.68 8.98 16.85
C ALA A 16 21.06 8.39 16.45
N PRO A 17 21.20 7.06 16.32
CA PRO A 17 22.46 6.48 15.86
C PRO A 17 22.91 7.27 14.63
N SER A 18 24.17 7.74 14.63
CA SER A 18 24.69 8.52 13.51
C SER A 18 24.65 7.60 12.29
N LEU A 19 23.61 7.78 11.49
CA LEU A 19 23.48 7.09 10.23
C LEU A 19 24.70 7.49 9.40
N ASP A 20 25.38 6.50 8.84
CA ASP A 20 26.46 6.74 7.88
C ASP A 20 25.82 7.22 6.58
N ILE A 21 25.52 8.52 6.53
CA ILE A 21 24.85 9.16 5.40
C ILE A 21 25.85 10.07 4.72
N ASN A 22 26.03 9.85 3.42
CA ASN A 22 26.77 10.76 2.58
C ASN A 22 26.02 12.11 2.48
N PRO A 23 26.66 13.23 2.87
CA PRO A 23 26.04 14.56 2.77
C PRO A 23 25.60 14.94 1.36
N ASP A 24 26.23 14.40 0.32
CA ASP A 24 25.91 14.70 -1.08
C ASP A 24 24.56 14.09 -1.48
N ASP A 25 24.26 12.90 -0.98
CA ASP A 25 22.99 12.21 -1.21
C ASP A 25 21.85 12.95 -0.49
N ILE A 26 22.09 13.43 0.74
CA ILE A 26 21.14 14.30 1.46
C ILE A 26 20.86 15.57 0.65
N ARG A 27 21.92 16.23 0.13
CA ARG A 27 21.76 17.46 -0.65
C ARG A 27 20.98 17.22 -1.94
N PHE A 28 21.30 16.15 -2.67
CA PHE A 28 20.55 15.74 -3.86
C PHE A 28 19.06 15.59 -3.54
N TRP A 29 18.72 14.69 -2.62
CA TRP A 29 17.34 14.39 -2.26
C TRP A 29 16.60 15.62 -1.70
N SER A 30 17.26 16.41 -0.85
CA SER A 30 16.66 17.62 -0.29
C SER A 30 16.37 18.66 -1.35
N SER A 31 17.33 18.92 -2.25
CA SER A 31 17.17 19.92 -3.32
C SER A 31 16.00 19.58 -4.26
N TYR A 32 15.77 18.29 -4.46
CA TYR A 32 14.73 17.80 -5.35
C TYR A 32 13.38 17.64 -4.63
N LEU A 33 13.31 16.95 -3.50
CA LEU A 33 12.03 16.58 -2.87
C LEU A 33 11.39 17.70 -2.05
N VAL A 34 12.18 18.53 -1.37
CA VAL A 34 11.66 19.54 -0.44
C VAL A 34 10.77 20.58 -1.14
N PRO A 35 11.19 21.20 -2.27
CA PRO A 35 10.34 22.15 -2.98
C PRO A 35 9.05 21.51 -3.50
N ARG A 36 9.12 20.27 -4.00
CA ARG A 36 7.98 19.54 -4.56
C ARG A 36 6.95 19.20 -3.50
N PHE A 37 7.40 18.73 -2.34
CA PHE A 37 6.50 18.42 -1.24
C PHE A 37 5.90 19.67 -0.60
N HIS A 38 6.65 20.77 -0.53
CA HIS A 38 6.08 22.07 -0.13
C HIS A 38 4.97 22.50 -1.10
N ALA A 39 5.20 22.41 -2.41
CA ALA A 39 4.16 22.68 -3.42
C ALA A 39 2.94 21.76 -3.22
N TYR A 40 3.16 20.48 -2.91
CA TYR A 40 2.11 19.51 -2.63
C TYR A 40 1.21 19.93 -1.46
N LEU A 41 1.82 20.37 -0.35
CA LEU A 41 1.09 20.86 0.82
C LEU A 41 0.36 22.18 0.51
N SER A 42 0.97 23.08 -0.27
CA SER A 42 0.34 24.33 -0.68
C SER A 42 -0.88 24.09 -1.58
N GLU A 43 -0.77 23.22 -2.59
CA GLU A 43 -1.86 22.92 -3.53
C GLU A 43 -3.01 22.13 -2.90
N ALA A 44 -2.76 21.41 -1.80
CA ALA A 44 -3.80 20.81 -0.98
C ALA A 44 -4.82 21.86 -0.49
N GLY A 45 -4.35 23.09 -0.22
CA GLY A 45 -5.17 24.21 0.24
C GLY A 45 -5.72 24.03 1.66
N SER A 46 -5.40 22.92 2.32
CA SER A 46 -5.91 22.51 3.63
C SER A 46 -4.93 22.77 4.79
N TYR A 47 -3.69 23.16 4.49
CA TYR A 47 -2.64 23.36 5.50
C TYR A 47 -2.29 24.84 5.67
N THR A 48 -2.17 25.29 6.92
CA THR A 48 -1.63 26.63 7.23
C THR A 48 -0.13 26.70 6.91
N THR A 49 0.44 27.90 6.79
CA THR A 49 1.88 28.10 6.55
C THR A 49 2.76 27.43 7.61
N GLU A 50 2.31 27.46 8.88
CA GLU A 50 3.00 26.81 10.00
C GLU A 50 2.97 25.28 9.84
N GLN A 51 1.82 24.73 9.47
CA GLN A 51 1.67 23.30 9.19
C GLN A 51 2.53 22.88 7.99
N GLN A 52 2.55 23.67 6.92
CA GLN A 52 3.40 23.42 5.75
C GLN A 52 4.88 23.35 6.17
N THR A 53 5.35 24.32 6.97
CA THR A 53 6.72 24.37 7.47
C THR A 53 7.07 23.15 8.34
N ALA A 54 6.17 22.79 9.26
CA ALA A 54 6.35 21.64 10.14
C ALA A 54 6.41 20.31 9.35
N HIS A 55 5.51 20.14 8.38
CA HIS A 55 5.44 18.92 7.57
C HIS A 55 6.60 18.80 6.59
N VAL A 56 7.08 19.90 6.02
CA VAL A 56 8.33 19.92 5.23
C VAL A 56 9.53 19.50 6.09
N SER A 57 9.56 19.89 7.36
CA SER A 57 10.63 19.49 8.28
C SER A 57 10.61 17.97 8.55
N CYS A 58 9.42 17.36 8.58
CA CYS A 58 9.26 15.91 8.61
C CYS A 58 9.86 15.24 7.36
N LEU A 59 9.61 15.79 6.17
CA LEU A 59 10.21 15.25 4.93
C LEU A 59 11.74 15.39 4.94
N ARG A 60 12.29 16.52 5.43
CA ARG A 60 13.74 16.70 5.55
C ARG A 60 14.37 15.61 6.42
N ALA A 61 13.70 15.19 7.50
CA ALA A 61 14.16 14.04 8.28
C ALA A 61 14.08 12.74 7.47
N ALA A 62 13.01 12.52 6.70
CA ALA A 62 12.86 11.35 5.84
C ALA A 62 13.97 11.23 4.78
N VAL A 63 14.46 12.36 4.25
CA VAL A 63 15.56 12.38 3.28
C VAL A 63 16.82 11.67 3.80
N ALA A 64 17.09 11.76 5.10
CA ALA A 64 18.25 11.13 5.73
C ALA A 64 18.25 9.59 5.61
N VAL A 65 17.08 8.98 5.36
CA VAL A 65 16.91 7.52 5.37
C VAL A 65 16.54 6.96 3.99
N LEU A 66 16.51 7.79 2.95
CA LEU A 66 16.36 7.36 1.55
C LEU A 66 17.62 6.69 0.98
N GLY A 67 18.78 6.94 1.60
CA GLY A 67 20.07 6.41 1.19
C GLY A 67 20.70 7.11 -0.01
N PRO A 68 21.55 6.40 -0.77
CA PRO A 68 22.21 6.92 -1.97
C PRO A 68 21.27 7.67 -2.91
N LYS A 69 21.80 8.70 -3.59
CA LYS A 69 21.05 9.38 -4.66
C LYS A 69 20.61 8.39 -5.74
N HIS A 70 19.50 8.71 -6.39
CA HIS A 70 18.96 7.87 -7.46
C HIS A 70 19.83 7.95 -8.74
N PRO A 71 20.04 6.83 -9.47
CA PRO A 71 19.67 5.46 -9.10
C PRO A 71 20.56 4.91 -7.99
N HIS A 72 19.95 4.12 -7.08
CA HIS A 72 20.71 3.45 -6.03
C HIS A 72 21.65 2.39 -6.65
N PRO A 73 22.92 2.27 -6.18
CA PRO A 73 23.94 1.48 -6.87
C PRO A 73 23.68 -0.03 -6.94
N TYR A 74 22.91 -0.58 -5.99
CA TYR A 74 22.74 -2.04 -5.84
C TYR A 74 21.31 -2.55 -6.02
N VAL A 75 20.30 -1.69 -5.90
CA VAL A 75 18.89 -2.10 -5.84
C VAL A 75 18.01 -1.06 -6.50
N SER A 76 16.86 -1.50 -7.02
CA SER A 76 15.79 -0.62 -7.47
C SER A 76 14.61 -0.78 -6.51
N SER A 77 14.11 0.33 -5.97
CA SER A 77 13.01 0.29 -4.99
C SER A 77 11.79 -0.43 -5.56
N ALA A 78 11.17 -1.29 -4.76
CA ALA A 78 9.90 -1.92 -5.10
C ALA A 78 8.71 -0.95 -4.93
N LEU A 79 8.91 0.22 -4.34
CA LEU A 79 7.85 1.20 -4.12
C LEU A 79 7.34 1.77 -5.45
N THR A 80 8.24 2.22 -6.33
CA THR A 80 7.88 2.93 -7.58
C THR A 80 8.40 2.22 -8.84
N LYS A 81 7.76 2.48 -9.98
CA LYS A 81 8.10 1.84 -11.28
C LYS A 81 9.51 2.21 -11.75
N ASN A 82 9.94 3.44 -11.50
CA ASN A 82 11.28 3.94 -11.84
C ASN A 82 12.34 3.62 -10.76
N GLY A 83 11.98 2.95 -9.66
CA GLY A 83 12.94 2.57 -8.62
C GLY A 83 13.28 3.69 -7.63
N ALA A 84 12.55 4.81 -7.65
CA ALA A 84 12.64 5.85 -6.63
C ALA A 84 12.19 5.29 -5.25
N PRO A 85 12.99 5.47 -4.18
CA PRO A 85 12.67 4.99 -2.82
C PRO A 85 11.61 5.84 -2.09
N ILE A 86 10.91 6.73 -2.80
CA ILE A 86 9.87 7.59 -2.25
C ILE A 86 8.72 7.71 -3.24
N GLU A 87 7.50 7.71 -2.71
CA GLU A 87 6.27 7.95 -3.46
C GLU A 87 5.44 8.97 -2.69
N LEU A 88 5.07 10.06 -3.34
CA LEU A 88 4.13 11.03 -2.77
C LEU A 88 2.71 10.52 -3.01
N SER A 89 1.75 10.91 -2.18
CA SER A 89 0.35 10.64 -2.52
C SER A 89 -0.60 11.70 -1.99
N PHE A 90 -1.67 11.91 -2.76
CA PHE A 90 -2.68 12.92 -2.52
C PHE A 90 -4.03 12.24 -2.35
N ASN A 91 -4.71 12.56 -1.26
CA ASN A 91 -6.02 12.00 -0.95
C ASN A 91 -7.12 13.01 -1.19
N LEU A 92 -8.18 12.54 -1.83
CA LEU A 92 -9.46 13.24 -1.96
C LEU A 92 -10.53 12.42 -1.24
N CYS A 93 -11.40 13.09 -0.49
CA CYS A 93 -12.65 12.51 0.01
C CYS A 93 -13.78 13.52 -0.18
N GLU A 94 -15.00 13.06 -0.49
CA GLU A 94 -16.18 13.94 -0.63
C GLU A 94 -16.38 14.82 0.63
N GLY A 95 -16.25 14.22 1.82
CA GLY A 95 -16.50 14.89 3.10
C GLY A 95 -15.26 15.40 3.84
N ARG A 96 -14.07 15.41 3.25
CA ARG A 96 -12.84 15.85 3.95
C ARG A 96 -11.90 16.62 3.03
N SER A 97 -11.18 17.56 3.64
CA SER A 97 -10.15 18.32 2.94
C SER A 97 -9.03 17.40 2.41
N PRO A 98 -8.38 17.78 1.29
CA PRO A 98 -7.30 17.00 0.73
C PRO A 98 -6.16 16.77 1.72
N THR A 99 -5.56 15.58 1.65
CA THR A 99 -4.48 15.18 2.56
C THR A 99 -3.26 14.69 1.78
N ALA A 100 -2.12 15.35 2.00
CA ALA A 100 -0.82 14.92 1.50
C ALA A 100 -0.27 13.76 2.33
N ARG A 101 0.55 12.93 1.69
CA ARG A 101 1.33 11.86 2.31
C ARG A 101 2.62 11.64 1.52
N PHE A 102 3.56 10.96 2.15
CA PHE A 102 4.60 10.24 1.41
C PHE A 102 4.75 8.84 2.02
N TYR A 103 5.20 7.90 1.19
CA TYR A 103 5.75 6.62 1.60
C TYR A 103 7.21 6.55 1.14
N ILE A 104 8.04 5.91 1.94
CA ILE A 104 9.42 5.61 1.58
C ILE A 104 9.67 4.12 1.70
N GLU A 105 10.55 3.63 0.84
CA GLU A 105 11.30 2.40 1.08
C GLU A 105 12.68 2.80 1.58
N PRO A 106 13.02 2.53 2.85
CA PRO A 106 14.34 2.87 3.34
C PRO A 106 15.37 1.93 2.72
N LEU A 107 16.30 2.48 1.94
CA LEU A 107 17.40 1.75 1.31
C LEU A 107 18.71 2.35 1.83
N GLY A 108 19.49 1.57 2.58
CA GLY A 108 20.76 2.04 3.12
C GLY A 108 21.90 1.93 2.10
N PRO A 109 23.07 2.55 2.35
CA PRO A 109 24.21 2.52 1.43
C PRO A 109 24.68 1.12 1.03
N LYS A 110 24.47 0.11 1.89
CA LYS A 110 24.84 -1.29 1.66
C LYS A 110 23.67 -2.18 1.26
N THR A 111 22.44 -1.64 1.16
CA THR A 111 21.27 -2.46 0.88
C THR A 111 21.40 -3.14 -0.48
N GLY A 112 21.30 -4.47 -0.48
CA GLY A 112 21.44 -5.33 -1.65
C GLY A 112 22.85 -5.82 -1.93
N THR A 113 23.86 -5.42 -1.14
CA THR A 113 25.20 -6.05 -1.18
C THR A 113 25.21 -7.34 -0.35
N ASP A 114 26.32 -8.08 -0.39
CA ASP A 114 26.49 -9.29 0.44
C ASP A 114 26.48 -8.99 1.94
N ASP A 115 26.84 -7.76 2.35
CA ASP A 115 26.81 -7.32 3.75
C ASP A 115 25.38 -7.07 4.26
N ASP A 116 24.46 -6.64 3.38
CA ASP A 116 23.07 -6.35 3.73
C ASP A 116 22.11 -6.69 2.59
N PRO A 117 21.95 -7.98 2.25
CA PRO A 117 21.30 -8.43 1.01
C PRO A 117 19.82 -8.05 0.90
N PHE A 118 19.17 -7.76 2.03
CA PHE A 118 17.74 -7.43 2.10
C PHE A 118 17.43 -6.12 2.83
N GLY A 119 18.43 -5.31 3.18
CA GLY A 119 18.22 -4.00 3.82
C GLY A 119 17.84 -4.07 5.31
N GLU A 120 18.15 -5.16 6.01
CA GLU A 120 17.76 -5.37 7.40
C GLU A 120 18.47 -4.38 8.33
N SER A 121 19.74 -4.05 8.02
CA SER A 121 20.54 -3.13 8.83
C SER A 121 19.94 -1.72 8.88
N TRP A 122 19.23 -1.32 7.83
CA TRP A 122 18.72 0.03 7.66
C TRP A 122 17.30 0.24 8.21
N ALA A 123 16.55 -0.84 8.44
CA ALA A 123 15.12 -0.74 8.72
C ALA A 123 14.79 -0.12 10.08
N THR A 124 15.48 -0.53 11.16
CA THR A 124 15.25 0.02 12.52
C THR A 124 15.73 1.47 12.68
N PRO A 125 16.92 1.85 12.20
CA PRO A 125 17.34 3.25 12.20
C PRO A 125 16.38 4.15 11.42
N SER A 126 15.90 3.69 10.26
CA SER A 126 14.94 4.43 9.44
C SER A 126 13.60 4.64 10.12
N PHE A 127 13.07 3.59 10.75
CA PHE A 127 11.85 3.70 11.58
C PHE A 127 12.03 4.72 12.69
N SER A 128 13.15 4.67 13.42
CA SER A 128 13.42 5.57 14.55
C SER A 128 13.51 7.03 14.11
N CYS A 129 14.14 7.29 12.96
CA CYS A 129 14.25 8.63 12.38
C CYS A 129 12.86 9.24 12.12
N LEU A 130 11.96 8.51 11.47
CA LEU A 130 10.59 8.99 11.21
C LEU A 130 9.74 9.03 12.47
N ALA A 131 9.88 8.05 13.37
CA ALA A 131 9.12 8.01 14.62
C ALA A 131 9.36 9.26 15.48
N ALA A 132 10.58 9.79 15.49
CA ALA A 132 10.94 11.03 16.19
C ALA A 132 10.22 12.27 15.64
N GLN A 133 9.64 12.20 14.43
CA GLN A 133 8.89 13.30 13.80
C GLN A 133 7.38 13.20 14.05
N MET A 134 6.89 12.16 14.72
CA MET A 134 5.45 11.96 14.88
C MET A 134 4.89 12.69 16.09
N THR A 135 3.61 13.05 16.01
CA THR A 135 2.87 13.70 17.11
C THR A 135 2.51 12.76 18.24
N SER A 136 2.32 11.49 17.92
CA SER A 136 2.11 10.40 18.87
C SER A 136 2.74 9.13 18.31
N MET A 137 3.07 8.20 19.19
CA MET A 137 3.75 6.97 18.79
C MET A 137 3.36 5.81 19.69
N ASP A 138 2.95 4.70 19.06
CA ASP A 138 2.91 3.38 19.67
C ASP A 138 3.62 2.40 18.76
N THR A 139 4.57 1.66 19.33
CA THR A 139 5.46 0.77 18.57
C THR A 139 5.11 -0.70 18.74
N ARG A 140 4.12 -1.05 19.57
CA ARG A 140 3.81 -2.45 19.92
C ARG A 140 3.51 -3.30 18.68
N TRP A 141 2.66 -2.81 17.79
CA TRP A 141 2.31 -3.51 16.54
C TRP A 141 3.48 -3.59 15.55
N TYR A 142 4.24 -2.50 15.38
CA TYR A 142 5.44 -2.48 14.54
C TYR A 142 6.47 -3.53 15.01
N LYS A 143 6.77 -3.56 16.31
CA LYS A 143 7.74 -4.50 16.89
C LYS A 143 7.30 -5.94 16.70
N HIS A 144 6.02 -6.24 16.98
CA HIS A 144 5.45 -7.58 16.81
C HIS A 144 5.57 -8.07 15.37
N LEU A 145 5.11 -7.29 14.39
CA LEU A 145 5.15 -7.70 12.98
C LEU A 145 6.57 -7.72 12.42
N SER A 146 7.44 -6.80 12.86
CA SER A 146 8.86 -6.82 12.46
C SER A 146 9.53 -8.11 12.91
N GLU A 147 9.26 -8.56 14.14
CA GLU A 147 9.76 -9.85 14.64
C GLU A 147 9.16 -11.04 13.89
N ALA A 148 7.88 -10.98 13.54
CA ALA A 148 7.20 -12.06 12.82
C ALA A 148 7.74 -12.24 11.38
N PHE A 149 8.03 -11.13 10.69
CA PHE A 149 8.40 -11.12 9.28
C PHE A 149 9.91 -10.96 9.01
N ARG A 150 10.74 -10.72 10.02
CA ARG A 150 12.20 -10.71 9.80
C ARG A 150 12.77 -12.10 9.54
N LEU A 151 13.90 -12.13 8.83
CA LEU A 151 14.71 -13.32 8.69
C LEU A 151 15.44 -13.65 10.00
N LYS A 152 15.58 -14.95 10.29
CA LYS A 152 16.15 -15.50 11.53
C LYS A 152 17.39 -16.32 11.22
N GLY A 153 18.55 -15.67 11.32
CA GLY A 153 19.87 -16.30 11.15
C GLY A 153 20.22 -16.62 9.69
N GLN A 154 21.43 -17.13 9.49
CA GLN A 154 22.02 -17.33 8.16
C GLN A 154 21.22 -18.32 7.30
N GLY A 155 20.68 -19.41 7.86
CA GLY A 155 19.96 -20.41 7.07
C GLY A 155 18.68 -19.87 6.39
N GLU A 156 17.96 -18.95 7.03
CA GLU A 156 16.82 -18.28 6.40
C GLU A 156 17.26 -17.29 5.32
N ILE A 157 18.40 -16.61 5.52
CA ILE A 157 19.01 -15.72 4.51
C ILE A 157 19.40 -16.54 3.27
N ASP A 158 20.11 -17.65 3.45
CA ASP A 158 20.55 -18.52 2.37
C ASP A 158 19.35 -19.07 1.57
N THR A 159 18.30 -19.50 2.27
CA THR A 159 17.07 -20.02 1.65
C THR A 159 16.33 -18.94 0.85
N ALA A 160 16.27 -17.71 1.36
CA ALA A 160 15.68 -16.59 0.64
C ALA A 160 16.53 -16.20 -0.59
N MET A 161 17.86 -16.17 -0.46
CA MET A 161 18.78 -15.87 -1.55
C MET A 161 18.69 -16.90 -2.67
N ALA A 162 18.57 -18.19 -2.34
CA ALA A 162 18.42 -19.27 -3.33
C ALA A 162 17.12 -19.17 -4.16
N GLN A 163 16.11 -18.45 -3.66
CA GLN A 163 14.84 -18.22 -4.35
C GLN A 163 14.74 -16.85 -5.03
N ARG A 164 15.78 -16.02 -4.90
CA ARG A 164 15.81 -14.69 -5.50
C ARG A 164 15.76 -14.82 -7.02
N ARG A 165 14.80 -14.15 -7.64
CA ARG A 165 14.75 -14.02 -9.10
C ARG A 165 15.66 -12.86 -9.53
N PRO A 166 16.40 -12.98 -10.66
CA PRO A 166 17.15 -11.87 -11.22
C PRO A 166 16.27 -10.62 -11.33
N TYR A 167 16.80 -9.47 -10.93
CA TYR A 167 16.12 -8.17 -10.97
C TYR A 167 14.85 -8.03 -10.11
N ALA A 168 14.46 -9.05 -9.34
CA ALA A 168 13.33 -8.99 -8.40
C ALA A 168 13.83 -8.60 -7.01
N TRP A 169 13.51 -7.38 -6.60
CA TRP A 169 13.72 -6.90 -5.23
C TRP A 169 12.50 -7.21 -4.36
N LEU A 170 12.72 -7.82 -3.19
CA LEU A 170 11.68 -8.04 -2.20
C LEU A 170 11.86 -7.03 -1.05
N PRO A 171 10.99 -6.02 -0.94
CA PRO A 171 11.07 -5.00 0.10
C PRO A 171 10.87 -5.63 1.48
N ARG A 172 11.52 -5.06 2.50
CA ARG A 172 11.34 -5.47 3.91
C ARG A 172 10.26 -4.63 4.60
N VAL A 173 10.34 -3.31 4.43
CA VAL A 173 9.46 -2.34 5.08
C VAL A 173 9.22 -1.13 4.19
N PHE A 174 8.00 -0.61 4.21
CA PHE A 174 7.64 0.71 3.74
C PHE A 174 7.19 1.56 4.93
N LEU A 175 7.65 2.81 4.97
CA LEU A 175 7.28 3.76 6.03
C LEU A 175 6.52 4.92 5.40
N GLY A 176 5.28 5.14 5.85
CA GLY A 176 4.41 6.20 5.35
C GLY A 176 4.07 7.22 6.42
N VAL A 177 3.93 8.49 6.04
CA VAL A 177 3.48 9.54 6.95
C VAL A 177 2.20 10.17 6.41
N ASP A 178 1.17 10.17 7.24
CA ASP A 178 -0.08 10.90 7.01
C ASP A 178 -0.03 12.26 7.71
N PHE A 179 -0.41 13.32 6.97
CA PHE A 179 -0.45 14.70 7.47
C PHE A 179 -1.89 15.19 7.59
N VAL A 180 -2.51 15.12 8.77
CA VAL A 180 -3.91 15.55 8.97
C VAL A 180 -3.94 16.78 9.85
N GLY A 181 -4.19 17.95 9.26
CA GLY A 181 -4.02 19.22 9.98
C GLY A 181 -2.58 19.37 10.47
N ALA A 182 -2.40 19.55 11.78
CA ALA A 182 -1.07 19.58 12.41
C ALA A 182 -0.54 18.18 12.78
N ASP A 183 -1.39 17.15 12.74
CA ASP A 183 -1.04 15.80 13.18
C ASP A 183 -0.24 15.05 12.13
N ARG A 184 0.73 14.28 12.62
CA ARG A 184 1.58 13.38 11.83
C ARG A 184 1.45 11.97 12.39
N THR A 185 1.02 11.05 11.54
CA THR A 185 0.84 9.63 11.88
C THR A 185 1.76 8.77 11.02
N LEU A 186 2.62 7.99 11.67
CA LEU A 186 3.47 7.00 11.01
C LEU A 186 2.67 5.72 10.74
N LYS A 187 2.83 5.20 9.53
CA LYS A 187 2.36 3.90 9.09
C LYS A 187 3.54 3.03 8.70
N CYS A 188 3.49 1.77 9.11
CA CYS A 188 4.53 0.81 8.77
C CYS A 188 3.91 -0.33 7.98
N GLY A 189 4.24 -0.41 6.70
CA GLY A 189 3.96 -1.57 5.85
C GLY A 189 5.11 -2.58 5.97
N LEU A 190 4.82 -3.79 6.39
CA LEU A 190 5.80 -4.88 6.49
C LEU A 190 5.47 -5.98 5.49
N CYS A 191 6.47 -6.40 4.73
CA CYS A 191 6.28 -7.32 3.61
C CYS A 191 6.54 -8.77 4.05
N PRO A 192 5.54 -9.66 4.06
CA PRO A 192 5.74 -11.03 4.50
C PRO A 192 6.48 -11.89 3.46
N LEU A 193 6.55 -11.47 2.19
CA LEU A 193 7.02 -12.31 1.09
C LEU A 193 8.46 -12.83 1.29
N LEU A 194 9.36 -11.98 1.79
CA LEU A 194 10.74 -12.38 2.08
C LEU A 194 10.79 -13.51 3.13
N LYS A 195 10.00 -13.38 4.20
CA LYS A 195 9.88 -14.41 5.24
C LYS A 195 9.28 -15.70 4.70
N LEU A 196 8.26 -15.59 3.86
CA LEU A 196 7.62 -16.75 3.24
C LEU A 196 8.60 -17.48 2.34
N SER A 197 9.38 -16.78 1.51
CA SER A 197 10.45 -17.37 0.71
C SER A 197 11.50 -18.05 1.59
N ALA A 198 11.96 -17.44 2.67
CA ALA A 198 12.86 -18.09 3.63
C ALA A 198 12.29 -19.37 4.28
N LYS A 199 10.96 -19.52 4.31
CA LYS A 199 10.25 -20.73 4.75
C LYS A 199 9.99 -21.73 3.62
N GLY A 200 10.53 -21.51 2.42
CA GLY A 200 10.38 -22.38 1.25
C GLY A 200 9.15 -22.09 0.39
N ALA A 201 8.41 -20.99 0.63
CA ALA A 201 7.27 -20.63 -0.20
C ALA A 201 7.72 -20.12 -1.56
N LYS A 202 7.27 -20.78 -2.62
CA LYS A 202 7.53 -20.37 -4.01
C LYS A 202 6.62 -19.20 -4.42
N PRO A 203 7.10 -18.26 -5.27
CA PRO A 203 6.33 -17.09 -5.68
C PRO A 203 4.91 -17.38 -6.21
N ASP A 204 4.77 -18.41 -7.04
CA ASP A 204 3.49 -18.78 -7.66
C ASP A 204 2.52 -19.49 -6.68
N HIS A 205 2.94 -19.69 -5.43
CA HIS A 205 2.20 -20.38 -4.39
C HIS A 205 2.07 -19.58 -3.10
N PHE A 206 2.39 -18.28 -3.09
CA PHE A 206 2.27 -17.45 -1.88
C PHE A 206 0.87 -17.46 -1.27
N ALA A 207 -0.19 -17.59 -2.08
CA ALA A 207 -1.56 -17.71 -1.59
C ALA A 207 -1.77 -18.87 -0.60
N ARG A 208 -1.02 -19.98 -0.73
CA ARG A 208 -1.08 -21.13 0.20
C ARG A 208 -0.59 -20.77 1.61
N HIS A 209 0.14 -19.66 1.76
CA HIS A 209 0.71 -19.21 3.02
C HIS A 209 -0.05 -18.03 3.63
N ASN A 210 -1.24 -17.68 3.12
CA ASN A 210 -2.06 -16.60 3.70
C ASN A 210 -2.37 -16.83 5.20
N GLY A 211 -2.51 -18.08 5.64
CA GLY A 211 -2.71 -18.42 7.05
C GLY A 211 -1.59 -17.91 7.97
N PHE A 212 -0.33 -17.98 7.54
CA PHE A 212 0.81 -17.47 8.32
C PHE A 212 0.69 -15.96 8.58
N VAL A 213 0.25 -15.20 7.58
CA VAL A 213 0.08 -13.74 7.71
C VAL A 213 -1.08 -13.42 8.64
N LEU A 214 -2.21 -14.12 8.51
CA LEU A 214 -3.37 -13.95 9.39
C LEU A 214 -3.02 -14.26 10.85
N ASP A 215 -2.27 -15.34 11.10
CA ASP A 215 -1.86 -15.72 12.46
C ASP A 215 -0.90 -14.70 13.08
N ALA A 216 0.02 -14.15 12.28
CA ALA A 216 0.88 -13.05 12.73
C ALA A 216 0.04 -11.83 13.18
N VAL A 217 -1.03 -11.49 12.46
CA VAL A 217 -1.93 -10.38 12.83
C VAL A 217 -2.83 -10.74 14.01
N ARG A 218 -3.32 -11.98 14.13
CA ARG A 218 -4.06 -12.46 15.32
C ARG A 218 -3.24 -12.36 16.60
N GLY A 219 -1.93 -12.49 16.49
CA GLY A 219 -0.97 -12.36 17.60
C GLY A 219 -0.70 -10.93 18.05
N LEU A 220 -1.24 -9.91 17.38
CA LEU A 220 -0.98 -8.51 17.75
C LEU A 220 -1.43 -8.22 19.19
N PRO A 221 -0.61 -7.49 19.98
CA PRO A 221 -1.03 -6.98 21.28
C PRO A 221 -2.31 -6.16 21.15
N GLY A 222 -3.30 -6.42 22.00
CA GLY A 222 -4.59 -5.71 21.97
C GLY A 222 -5.50 -6.05 20.79
N CYS A 223 -5.24 -7.15 20.05
CA CYS A 223 -6.16 -7.64 19.01
C CYS A 223 -7.48 -8.13 19.64
N GLY A 224 -8.50 -7.28 19.60
CA GLY A 224 -9.81 -7.51 20.20
C GLY A 224 -10.76 -8.33 19.35
N ALA A 225 -12.01 -8.42 19.80
CA ALA A 225 -13.02 -9.33 19.23
C ALA A 225 -13.40 -8.97 17.79
N ASN A 226 -13.52 -7.68 17.48
CA ASN A 226 -13.90 -7.20 16.16
C ASN A 226 -12.78 -7.45 15.14
N MET A 227 -11.53 -7.19 15.51
CA MET A 227 -10.39 -7.57 14.66
C MET A 227 -10.31 -9.08 14.43
N ARG A 228 -10.55 -9.90 15.46
CA ARG A 228 -10.58 -11.36 15.32
C ARG A 228 -11.69 -11.83 14.38
N GLY A 229 -12.91 -11.35 14.57
CA GLY A 229 -14.02 -11.65 13.67
C GLY A 229 -13.74 -11.26 12.22
N ALA A 230 -13.12 -10.09 11.99
CA ALA A 230 -12.69 -9.67 10.67
C ALA A 230 -11.64 -10.62 10.05
N LEU A 231 -10.64 -11.04 10.84
CA LEU A 231 -9.62 -12.01 10.41
C LEU A 231 -10.23 -13.38 10.09
N ASP A 232 -11.28 -13.80 10.79
CA ASP A 232 -11.97 -15.06 10.53
C ASP A 232 -12.77 -15.01 9.22
N ILE A 233 -13.47 -13.90 8.93
CA ILE A 233 -14.15 -13.69 7.65
C ILE A 233 -13.13 -13.72 6.49
N ILE A 234 -12.00 -13.04 6.64
CA ILE A 234 -10.92 -13.04 5.63
C ILE A 234 -10.31 -14.45 5.48
N GLY A 235 -10.10 -15.15 6.60
CA GLY A 235 -9.59 -16.52 6.63
C GLY A 235 -10.51 -17.51 5.92
N LEU A 236 -11.82 -17.42 6.13
CA LEU A 236 -12.82 -18.22 5.44
C LEU A 236 -12.73 -18.04 3.91
N TYR A 237 -12.56 -16.79 3.46
CA TYR A 237 -12.45 -16.48 2.03
C TYR A 237 -11.12 -16.94 1.40
N LEU A 238 -9.99 -16.73 2.09
CA LEU A 238 -8.65 -16.93 1.52
C LEU A 238 -8.01 -18.30 1.82
N VAL A 239 -8.41 -18.96 2.91
CA VAL A 239 -7.77 -20.17 3.46
C VAL A 239 -8.70 -21.38 3.44
N GLU A 240 -9.94 -21.25 3.91
CA GLU A 240 -10.84 -22.43 4.01
C GLU A 240 -11.32 -22.92 2.64
N ASN A 241 -11.66 -22.00 1.74
CA ASN A 241 -11.88 -22.31 0.32
C ASN A 241 -10.67 -23.04 -0.33
N GLN A 242 -9.49 -23.09 0.30
CA GLN A 242 -8.36 -23.88 -0.19
C GLN A 242 -8.50 -25.38 0.04
N ARG A 243 -9.13 -25.80 1.13
CA ARG A 243 -9.26 -27.23 1.47
C ARG A 243 -10.22 -27.94 0.52
N ASP A 244 -11.31 -27.26 0.16
CA ASP A 244 -12.34 -27.83 -0.71
C ASP A 244 -11.83 -28.06 -2.15
N ASN A 245 -11.03 -27.13 -2.71
CA ASN A 245 -10.49 -27.30 -4.07
C ASN A 245 -9.34 -28.30 -4.18
N ILE A 246 -8.53 -28.51 -3.13
CA ILE A 246 -7.46 -29.52 -3.16
C ILE A 246 -8.06 -30.93 -3.18
N GLN A 247 -9.20 -31.15 -2.50
CA GLN A 247 -9.91 -32.43 -2.54
C GLN A 247 -10.56 -32.72 -3.90
N GLU A 248 -10.98 -31.70 -4.66
CA GLU A 248 -11.56 -31.90 -6.01
C GLU A 248 -10.51 -32.26 -7.07
N ASP A 249 -9.28 -31.73 -6.99
CA ASP A 249 -8.21 -32.05 -7.96
C ASP A 249 -7.68 -33.49 -7.80
N ASP A 250 -7.80 -34.09 -6.61
CA ASP A 250 -7.40 -35.49 -6.34
C ASP A 250 -8.53 -36.52 -6.64
N ALA A 251 -9.76 -36.08 -6.85
CA ALA A 251 -10.90 -36.95 -7.14
C ALA A 251 -11.27 -36.90 -8.63
N GLY A 252 -10.69 -37.81 -9.42
CA GLY A 252 -10.98 -38.00 -10.85
C GLY A 252 -12.41 -38.49 -11.17
N GLY A 253 -13.43 -37.67 -10.88
CA GLY A 253 -14.85 -37.99 -11.07
C GLY A 253 -15.53 -37.16 -12.18
N ARG A 254 -16.30 -37.85 -13.03
CA ARG A 254 -17.16 -37.26 -14.07
C ARG A 254 -18.11 -36.22 -13.47
N ARG A 255 -18.16 -35.02 -14.06
CA ARG A 255 -19.07 -33.94 -13.66
C ARG A 255 -20.43 -34.10 -14.34
N ASP A 256 -21.49 -34.14 -13.52
CA ASP A 256 -22.88 -34.04 -13.94
C ASP A 256 -23.19 -32.60 -14.39
N SER A 257 -23.79 -32.46 -15.58
CA SER A 257 -24.00 -31.20 -16.31
C SER A 257 -25.10 -30.30 -15.74
N GLY A 258 -25.81 -30.74 -14.69
CA GLY A 258 -26.95 -30.02 -14.10
C GLY A 258 -26.62 -29.09 -12.93
N ASN A 259 -25.44 -29.22 -12.31
CA ASN A 259 -25.05 -28.45 -11.11
C ASN A 259 -23.93 -27.43 -11.39
N MET A 260 -23.83 -26.99 -12.64
CA MET A 260 -22.85 -26.00 -13.14
C MET A 260 -23.12 -24.55 -12.64
N CYS A 261 -23.94 -24.41 -11.60
CA CYS A 261 -24.43 -23.14 -11.07
C CYS A 261 -23.58 -22.72 -9.85
N ARG A 262 -22.94 -21.54 -9.93
CA ARG A 262 -22.05 -20.90 -8.93
C ARG A 262 -20.65 -21.52 -8.72
N ALA A 263 -20.51 -22.82 -8.50
CA ALA A 263 -19.20 -23.43 -8.18
C ALA A 263 -18.17 -23.29 -9.33
N CYS A 264 -18.59 -23.52 -10.59
CA CYS A 264 -17.75 -23.35 -11.76
C CYS A 264 -17.34 -21.88 -12.05
N ALA A 265 -18.11 -20.89 -11.57
CA ALA A 265 -17.77 -19.47 -11.70
C ALA A 265 -16.74 -19.01 -10.65
N GLN A 266 -16.76 -19.62 -9.46
CA GLN A 266 -15.72 -19.45 -8.43
C GLN A 266 -14.41 -20.17 -8.77
N ALA A 267 -14.47 -21.32 -9.46
CA ALA A 267 -13.30 -22.11 -9.83
C ALA A 267 -12.33 -21.43 -10.82
N LYS A 268 -12.70 -20.28 -11.43
CA LYS A 268 -11.86 -19.55 -12.40
C LYS A 268 -11.22 -18.25 -11.87
N ARG A 269 -11.43 -17.88 -10.61
CA ARG A 269 -10.92 -16.61 -10.06
C ARG A 269 -9.56 -16.82 -9.37
N PRO A 270 -8.49 -16.10 -9.77
CA PRO A 270 -7.19 -16.24 -9.12
C PRO A 270 -7.27 -15.77 -7.68
N ARG A 271 -6.70 -16.57 -6.78
CA ARG A 271 -6.77 -16.30 -5.34
C ARG A 271 -5.82 -15.16 -4.96
N PRO A 272 -6.27 -14.20 -4.13
CA PRO A 272 -5.39 -13.17 -3.61
C PRO A 272 -4.31 -13.75 -2.68
N PHE A 273 -3.11 -13.17 -2.71
CA PHE A 273 -2.06 -13.48 -1.73
C PHE A 273 -1.59 -12.22 -1.01
N PHE A 274 -1.33 -12.32 0.28
CA PHE A 274 -0.87 -11.16 1.05
C PHE A 274 0.56 -10.76 0.66
N ASN A 275 0.72 -9.51 0.25
CA ASN A 275 2.01 -8.93 -0.16
C ASN A 275 2.52 -7.85 0.80
N LEU A 276 1.65 -7.29 1.65
CA LEU A 276 2.00 -6.28 2.65
C LEU A 276 1.01 -6.28 3.82
N VAL A 277 1.48 -6.09 5.04
CA VAL A 277 0.64 -5.78 6.21
C VAL A 277 1.03 -4.40 6.72
N SER A 278 0.11 -3.43 6.71
CA SER A 278 0.37 -2.10 7.24
C SER A 278 -0.34 -1.84 8.56
N VAL A 279 0.33 -1.15 9.47
CA VAL A 279 -0.21 -0.75 10.77
C VAL A 279 -0.01 0.73 11.03
N ASP A 280 -1.00 1.37 11.65
CA ASP A 280 -0.85 2.71 12.22
C ASP A 280 -0.04 2.63 13.53
N CYS A 281 0.99 3.46 13.68
CA CYS A 281 1.80 3.55 14.90
C CYS A 281 1.17 4.50 15.93
N VAL A 282 -0.10 4.25 16.29
CA VAL A 282 -0.90 5.04 17.24
C VAL A 282 -1.32 4.20 18.43
N SER A 283 -1.68 4.84 19.55
CA SER A 283 -2.12 4.13 20.75
C SER A 283 -3.22 3.13 20.43
N ILE A 284 -2.97 1.87 20.80
CA ILE A 284 -3.91 0.77 20.57
C ILE A 284 -4.99 0.69 21.66
N ASP A 285 -4.79 1.36 22.80
CA ASP A 285 -5.65 1.22 23.98
C ASP A 285 -7.03 1.89 23.80
N ASN A 286 -7.19 2.73 22.78
CA ASN A 286 -8.46 3.38 22.43
C ASN A 286 -9.16 2.74 21.22
N GLY A 287 -8.62 1.63 20.70
CA GLY A 287 -9.12 0.91 19.53
C GLY A 287 -9.03 1.69 18.21
N LYS A 288 -8.37 2.85 18.16
CA LYS A 288 -8.19 3.63 16.91
C LYS A 288 -7.16 3.05 15.96
N GLY A 289 -6.27 2.18 16.48
CA GLY A 289 -5.31 1.47 15.65
C GLY A 289 -6.00 0.70 14.53
N ARG A 290 -5.42 0.77 13.34
CA ARG A 290 -5.87 0.02 12.16
C ARG A 290 -4.75 -0.86 11.63
N VAL A 291 -5.14 -2.05 11.20
CA VAL A 291 -4.30 -2.96 10.42
C VAL A 291 -4.89 -3.03 9.01
N LYS A 292 -4.04 -2.97 7.99
CA LYS A 292 -4.43 -3.11 6.58
C LYS A 292 -3.71 -4.30 6.00
N LEU A 293 -4.47 -5.30 5.59
CA LEU A 293 -3.98 -6.53 4.98
C LEU A 293 -4.04 -6.38 3.46
N TYR A 294 -2.92 -6.06 2.82
CA TYR A 294 -2.85 -5.91 1.36
C TYR A 294 -2.63 -7.25 0.70
N ALA A 295 -3.40 -7.53 -0.33
CA ALA A 295 -3.29 -8.70 -1.16
C ALA A 295 -3.33 -8.36 -2.65
N ARG A 296 -2.52 -9.09 -3.41
CA ARG A 296 -2.47 -9.00 -4.88
C ARG A 296 -3.43 -9.99 -5.51
N ILE A 297 -4.25 -9.51 -6.45
CA ILE A 297 -5.13 -10.31 -7.29
C ILE A 297 -4.60 -10.30 -8.72
N ASN A 298 -4.25 -11.46 -9.27
CA ASN A 298 -3.74 -11.58 -10.65
C ASN A 298 -4.87 -11.52 -11.71
N CYS A 299 -5.86 -10.65 -11.51
CA CYS A 299 -7.02 -10.41 -12.37
C CYS A 299 -7.42 -8.94 -12.28
N ASN A 300 -7.89 -8.34 -13.38
CA ASN A 300 -8.45 -6.98 -13.41
C ASN A 300 -9.89 -6.92 -13.95
N ALA A 301 -10.55 -8.07 -14.14
CA ALA A 301 -12.00 -8.11 -14.35
C ALA A 301 -12.73 -7.59 -13.11
N PHE A 302 -13.76 -6.76 -13.33
CA PHE A 302 -14.52 -6.18 -12.24
C PHE A 302 -15.21 -7.26 -11.39
N ALA A 303 -15.61 -8.37 -11.99
CA ALA A 303 -16.20 -9.49 -11.30
C ALA A 303 -15.25 -10.14 -10.27
N CYS A 304 -13.94 -10.18 -10.55
CA CYS A 304 -12.89 -10.57 -9.59
C CYS A 304 -12.79 -9.57 -8.43
N ILE A 305 -12.89 -8.27 -8.73
CA ILE A 305 -12.78 -7.19 -7.71
C ILE A 305 -14.00 -7.20 -6.80
N ARG A 306 -15.22 -7.37 -7.36
CA ARG A 306 -16.45 -7.56 -6.58
C ARG A 306 -16.33 -8.76 -5.63
N ASP A 307 -15.78 -9.88 -6.12
CA ASP A 307 -15.54 -11.07 -5.29
C ASP A 307 -14.68 -10.74 -4.07
N ALA A 308 -13.54 -10.09 -4.30
CA ALA A 308 -12.58 -9.79 -3.24
C ALA A 308 -13.09 -8.71 -2.27
N VAL A 309 -13.74 -7.67 -2.78
CA VAL A 309 -14.35 -6.61 -1.96
C VAL A 309 -15.44 -7.18 -1.04
N THR A 310 -16.25 -8.12 -1.54
CA THR A 310 -17.32 -8.76 -0.76
C THR A 310 -16.86 -9.99 0.03
N LEU A 311 -15.57 -10.36 -0.04
CA LEU A 311 -15.02 -11.60 0.53
C LEU A 311 -15.84 -12.84 0.12
N GLY A 312 -16.16 -12.93 -1.18
CA GLY A 312 -17.00 -13.98 -1.75
C GLY A 312 -18.47 -13.87 -1.36
N GLY A 313 -19.01 -12.64 -1.26
CA GLY A 313 -20.40 -12.37 -0.87
C GLY A 313 -20.68 -12.39 0.63
N ARG A 314 -19.67 -12.56 1.48
CA ARG A 314 -19.80 -12.56 2.95
C ARG A 314 -20.08 -11.16 3.51
N ILE A 315 -19.64 -10.12 2.80
CA ILE A 315 -19.90 -8.71 3.11
C ILE A 315 -20.66 -8.10 1.94
N ALA A 316 -21.89 -7.69 2.19
CA ALA A 316 -22.79 -7.09 1.21
C ALA A 316 -23.70 -6.02 1.83
N ASP A 317 -23.20 -5.33 2.86
CA ASP A 317 -23.89 -4.18 3.45
C ASP A 317 -23.96 -3.00 2.46
N GLU A 318 -24.82 -2.03 2.76
CA GLU A 318 -25.07 -0.88 1.91
C GLU A 318 -23.80 -0.08 1.56
N VAL A 319 -22.87 0.07 2.52
CA VAL A 319 -21.62 0.83 2.31
C VAL A 319 -20.72 0.08 1.32
N THR A 320 -20.63 -1.24 1.46
CA THR A 320 -19.86 -2.11 0.54
C THR A 320 -20.45 -2.10 -0.87
N LEU A 321 -21.78 -2.19 -1.00
CA LEU A 321 -22.45 -2.16 -2.30
C LEU A 321 -22.35 -0.79 -2.98
N GLU A 322 -22.45 0.30 -2.22
CA GLU A 322 -22.25 1.66 -2.72
C GLU A 322 -20.79 1.88 -3.17
N CYS A 323 -19.81 1.35 -2.44
CA CYS A 323 -18.41 1.34 -2.87
C CYS A 323 -18.25 0.71 -4.25
N LEU A 324 -18.85 -0.47 -4.46
CA LEU A 324 -18.78 -1.18 -5.73
C LEU A 324 -19.50 -0.44 -6.84
N ARG A 325 -20.67 0.14 -6.58
CA ARG A 325 -21.43 0.93 -7.56
C ARG A 325 -20.61 2.12 -8.06
N ARG A 326 -20.01 2.89 -7.14
CA ARG A 326 -19.15 4.04 -7.51
C ARG A 326 -17.89 3.60 -8.21
N LEU A 327 -17.21 2.57 -7.71
CA LEU A 327 -16.00 2.04 -8.36
C LEU A 327 -16.29 1.52 -9.78
N ARG A 328 -17.41 0.82 -10.00
CA ARG A 328 -17.82 0.33 -11.33
C ARG A 328 -17.96 1.48 -12.32
N SER A 329 -18.53 2.60 -11.89
CA SER A 329 -18.77 3.75 -12.76
C SER A 329 -17.49 4.35 -13.34
N ILE A 330 -16.35 4.21 -12.65
CA ILE A 330 -15.05 4.74 -13.07
C ILE A 330 -14.05 3.66 -13.50
N TRP A 331 -14.41 2.37 -13.42
CA TRP A 331 -13.47 1.26 -13.61
C TRP A 331 -12.79 1.27 -14.98
N HIS A 332 -13.56 1.51 -16.04
CA HIS A 332 -13.06 1.60 -17.41
C HIS A 332 -12.08 2.77 -17.62
N LEU A 333 -12.23 3.86 -16.85
CA LEU A 333 -11.32 5.00 -16.88
C LEU A 333 -10.00 4.66 -16.18
N LEU A 334 -10.06 3.99 -15.02
CA LEU A 334 -8.86 3.57 -14.29
C LEU A 334 -8.04 2.52 -15.05
N LEU A 335 -8.70 1.72 -15.89
CA LEU A 335 -8.06 0.73 -16.74
C LEU A 335 -7.81 1.23 -18.16
N ASP A 336 -8.16 2.47 -18.54
CA ASP A 336 -8.01 2.98 -19.91
C ASP A 336 -8.56 2.04 -21.00
N ASP A 337 -9.77 1.50 -20.77
CA ASP A 337 -10.41 0.58 -21.71
C ASP A 337 -11.94 0.58 -21.58
N PRO A 338 -12.68 1.11 -22.58
CA PRO A 338 -14.15 1.16 -22.55
C PRO A 338 -14.81 -0.23 -22.59
N ALA A 339 -14.11 -1.30 -22.99
CA ALA A 339 -14.66 -2.65 -22.95
C ALA A 339 -14.99 -3.09 -21.51
N CYS A 340 -14.19 -2.62 -20.54
CA CYS A 340 -14.41 -2.89 -19.11
C CYS A 340 -15.74 -2.34 -18.58
N GLU A 341 -16.36 -1.36 -19.26
CA GLU A 341 -17.66 -0.80 -18.86
C GLU A 341 -18.82 -1.77 -19.20
N ARG A 342 -18.71 -2.50 -20.32
CA ARG A 342 -19.78 -3.33 -20.87
C ARG A 342 -19.78 -4.77 -20.35
N ASP A 343 -18.61 -5.26 -19.95
CA ASP A 343 -18.42 -6.64 -19.50
C ASP A 343 -17.68 -6.64 -18.14
N GLU A 344 -18.27 -7.25 -17.12
CA GLU A 344 -17.66 -7.38 -15.80
C GLU A 344 -16.61 -8.50 -15.73
N ASP A 345 -16.70 -9.50 -16.61
CA ASP A 345 -15.80 -10.64 -16.66
C ASP A 345 -14.59 -10.38 -17.58
N TYR A 346 -14.65 -9.34 -18.42
CA TYR A 346 -13.53 -8.89 -19.24
C TYR A 346 -12.34 -8.45 -18.39
N SER A 347 -11.19 -9.09 -18.62
CA SER A 347 -9.89 -8.64 -18.11
C SER A 347 -9.09 -7.98 -19.21
N ARG A 348 -8.65 -6.73 -18.98
CA ARG A 348 -7.78 -6.01 -19.91
C ARG A 348 -6.39 -6.66 -19.97
N PRO A 349 -5.92 -7.10 -21.15
CA PRO A 349 -4.55 -7.56 -21.31
C PRO A 349 -3.55 -6.44 -21.02
N VAL A 350 -2.43 -6.79 -20.39
CA VAL A 350 -1.30 -5.88 -20.18
C VAL A 350 -0.17 -6.31 -21.10
N ALA A 351 0.34 -5.40 -21.92
CA ALA A 351 1.31 -5.70 -22.97
C ALA A 351 2.70 -6.12 -22.45
N VAL A 352 3.08 -5.68 -21.25
CA VAL A 352 4.40 -5.91 -20.67
C VAL A 352 4.28 -6.75 -19.41
N GLU A 353 5.12 -7.79 -19.30
CA GLU A 353 5.25 -8.56 -18.08
C GLU A 353 5.81 -7.67 -16.96
N SER A 354 5.05 -7.55 -15.86
CA SER A 354 5.39 -6.69 -14.73
C SER A 354 5.06 -7.40 -13.43
N ALA A 355 5.95 -7.28 -12.43
CA ALA A 355 5.69 -7.72 -11.05
C ALA A 355 4.48 -6.98 -10.40
N ARG A 356 4.03 -5.88 -11.02
CA ARG A 356 2.86 -5.10 -10.61
C ARG A 356 1.58 -5.47 -11.36
N ARG A 357 1.60 -6.54 -12.20
CA ARG A 357 0.40 -7.05 -12.89
C ARG A 357 -0.70 -7.39 -11.89
N GLY A 358 -1.93 -7.10 -12.29
CA GLY A 358 -3.13 -7.36 -11.47
C GLY A 358 -3.59 -6.13 -10.71
N ILE A 359 -4.40 -6.37 -9.68
CA ILE A 359 -5.00 -5.34 -8.84
C ILE A 359 -4.62 -5.62 -7.40
N ASP A 360 -4.29 -4.58 -6.64
CA ASP A 360 -4.15 -4.69 -5.20
C ASP A 360 -5.47 -4.39 -4.51
N ILE A 361 -5.72 -5.08 -3.42
CA ILE A 361 -6.78 -4.75 -2.48
C ILE A 361 -6.18 -4.76 -1.09
N ASN A 362 -6.65 -3.89 -0.18
CA ASN A 362 -6.50 -4.17 1.24
C ASN A 362 -7.83 -4.30 1.94
N TRP A 363 -7.81 -5.07 3.02
CA TRP A 363 -8.86 -5.07 4.02
C TRP A 363 -8.34 -4.38 5.28
N GLU A 364 -8.96 -3.26 5.61
CA GLU A 364 -8.75 -2.52 6.85
C GLU A 364 -9.56 -3.17 7.98
N ILE A 365 -8.88 -3.50 9.08
CA ILE A 365 -9.48 -4.04 10.29
C ILE A 365 -9.08 -3.17 11.49
N SER A 366 -9.99 -3.06 12.45
CA SER A 366 -9.81 -2.31 13.69
C SER A 366 -10.88 -2.76 14.67
N ASP A 367 -10.65 -2.62 15.98
CA ASP A 367 -11.68 -2.93 16.96
C ASP A 367 -12.86 -1.95 16.94
N ARG A 368 -12.75 -0.86 16.18
CA ARG A 368 -13.86 0.07 15.89
C ARG A 368 -14.70 -0.31 14.67
N LEU A 369 -14.28 -1.31 13.90
CA LEU A 369 -14.99 -1.76 12.71
C LEU A 369 -15.65 -3.10 12.98
N SER A 370 -16.96 -3.20 12.74
CA SER A 370 -17.70 -4.47 12.87
C SER A 370 -17.36 -5.48 11.78
N VAL A 371 -16.93 -4.99 10.61
CA VAL A 371 -16.52 -5.79 9.45
C VAL A 371 -15.28 -5.18 8.77
N PRO A 372 -14.43 -5.99 8.11
CA PRO A 372 -13.31 -5.47 7.33
C PRO A 372 -13.80 -4.52 6.23
N GLN A 373 -13.08 -3.41 6.02
CA GLN A 373 -13.38 -2.46 4.95
C GLN A 373 -12.37 -2.58 3.81
N ALA A 374 -12.87 -2.76 2.59
CA ALA A 374 -12.03 -2.95 1.42
C ALA A 374 -11.58 -1.62 0.79
N LYS A 375 -10.34 -1.58 0.29
CA LYS A 375 -9.84 -0.53 -0.60
C LYS A 375 -9.08 -1.14 -1.78
N VAL A 376 -9.46 -0.74 -2.99
CA VAL A 376 -8.91 -1.26 -4.25
C VAL A 376 -7.83 -0.33 -4.78
N TYR A 377 -6.75 -0.86 -5.37
CA TYR A 377 -5.58 -0.15 -5.87
C TYR A 377 -5.29 -0.58 -7.30
N VAL A 378 -5.40 0.36 -8.23
CA VAL A 378 -5.17 0.18 -9.66
C VAL A 378 -3.80 0.75 -10.04
N PRO A 379 -2.88 -0.03 -10.62
CA PRO A 379 -1.60 0.46 -11.11
C PRO A 379 -1.77 1.23 -12.42
N VAL A 380 -2.20 2.48 -12.35
CA VAL A 380 -2.51 3.30 -13.54
C VAL A 380 -1.34 3.45 -14.50
N SER A 381 -0.09 3.45 -14.00
CA SER A 381 1.14 3.49 -14.82
C SER A 381 1.38 2.25 -15.70
N ILE A 382 0.63 1.18 -15.50
CA ILE A 382 0.62 -0.03 -16.35
C ILE A 382 -0.44 0.08 -17.43
N PHE A 383 -1.55 0.75 -17.12
CA PHE A 383 -2.71 0.81 -17.97
C PHE A 383 -2.71 2.04 -18.90
N HIS A 384 -2.10 3.14 -18.49
CA HIS A 384 -2.04 4.36 -19.28
C HIS A 384 -0.68 4.51 -19.96
N ALA A 385 -0.70 4.96 -21.21
CA ALA A 385 0.50 5.15 -22.01
C ALA A 385 1.43 6.25 -21.46
N ASN A 386 0.87 7.27 -20.80
CA ASN A 386 1.59 8.41 -20.20
C ASN A 386 0.67 9.17 -19.24
N ASP A 387 1.19 10.24 -18.61
CA ASP A 387 0.41 11.08 -17.70
C ASP A 387 -0.68 11.91 -18.38
N LEU A 388 -0.59 12.23 -19.68
CA LEU A 388 -1.68 12.93 -20.39
C LEU A 388 -2.96 12.08 -20.40
N GLU A 389 -2.85 10.81 -20.82
CA GLU A 389 -3.99 9.90 -20.85
C GLU A 389 -4.50 9.60 -19.42
N ALA A 390 -3.58 9.39 -18.47
CA ALA A 390 -3.93 9.16 -17.07
C ALA A 390 -4.69 10.36 -16.46
N ASN A 391 -4.23 11.59 -16.69
CA ASN A 391 -4.87 12.79 -16.19
C ASN A 391 -6.23 13.02 -16.85
N ARG A 392 -6.37 12.78 -18.17
CA ARG A 392 -7.68 12.86 -18.85
C ARG A 392 -8.70 11.90 -18.23
N ASN A 393 -8.31 10.64 -18.03
CA ASN A 393 -9.20 9.62 -17.47
C ASN A 393 -9.51 9.88 -15.98
N LEU A 394 -8.54 10.40 -15.21
CA LEU A 394 -8.76 10.84 -13.84
C LEU A 394 -9.73 12.02 -13.77
N SER A 395 -9.62 13.03 -14.64
CA SER A 395 -10.58 14.13 -14.73
C SER A 395 -12.00 13.65 -15.04
N ALA A 396 -12.15 12.71 -15.98
CA ALA A 396 -13.43 12.08 -16.25
C ALA A 396 -13.97 11.29 -15.05
N ALA A 397 -13.10 10.60 -14.31
CA ALA A 397 -13.47 9.86 -13.11
C ALA A 397 -13.93 10.79 -12.00
N PHE A 398 -13.25 11.92 -11.78
CA PHE A 398 -13.68 12.97 -10.86
C PHE A 398 -15.06 13.51 -11.23
N GLY A 399 -15.32 13.74 -12.52
CA GLY A 399 -16.64 14.16 -13.00
C GLY A 399 -17.75 13.17 -12.66
N LYS A 400 -17.49 11.86 -12.81
CA LYS A 400 -18.44 10.79 -12.43
C LYS A 400 -18.65 10.65 -10.92
N LEU A 401 -17.74 11.20 -10.11
CA LEU A 401 -17.82 11.23 -8.64
C LEU A 401 -18.33 12.59 -8.12
N ASP A 402 -18.80 13.48 -8.99
CA ASP A 402 -19.27 14.83 -8.67
C ASP A 402 -18.18 15.74 -8.05
N TRP A 403 -16.90 15.47 -8.36
CA TRP A 403 -15.75 16.26 -7.90
C TRP A 403 -15.36 17.30 -8.96
N HIS A 404 -16.31 18.16 -9.34
CA HIS A 404 -16.19 19.06 -10.49
C HIS A 404 -14.93 19.93 -10.47
N GLU A 405 -14.54 20.47 -9.32
CA GLU A 405 -13.32 21.28 -9.21
C GLU A 405 -12.06 20.50 -9.63
N TRP A 406 -11.99 19.20 -9.30
CA TRP A 406 -10.89 18.33 -9.68
C TRP A 406 -10.99 17.89 -11.14
N ALA A 407 -12.21 17.68 -11.62
CA ALA A 407 -12.50 17.36 -13.02
C ALA A 407 -12.10 18.50 -13.98
N ASP A 408 -12.29 19.75 -13.55
CA ASP A 408 -12.05 20.96 -14.34
C ASP A 408 -10.56 21.40 -14.34
N GLY A 409 -9.65 20.44 -14.24
CA GLY A 409 -8.21 20.65 -14.44
C GLY A 409 -7.39 21.03 -13.21
N ARG A 410 -8.01 21.16 -12.02
CA ARG A 410 -7.25 21.44 -10.77
C ARG A 410 -6.18 20.38 -10.50
N TYR A 411 -6.50 19.11 -10.74
CA TYR A 411 -5.57 18.01 -10.50
C TYR A 411 -4.31 18.09 -11.37
N GLU A 412 -4.49 18.25 -12.69
CA GLU A 412 -3.36 18.36 -13.61
C GLU A 412 -2.51 19.60 -13.32
N LYS A 413 -3.17 20.73 -13.00
CA LYS A 413 -2.50 21.98 -12.62
C LYS A 413 -1.65 21.81 -11.37
N MET A 414 -2.15 21.10 -10.35
CA MET A 414 -1.37 20.74 -9.17
C MET A 414 -0.13 19.93 -9.57
N LEU A 415 -0.29 18.87 -10.39
CA LEU A 415 0.85 18.05 -10.81
C LEU A 415 1.92 18.85 -11.57
N ARG A 416 1.51 19.76 -12.47
CA ARG A 416 2.45 20.63 -13.20
C ARG A 416 3.23 21.57 -12.28
N ARG A 417 2.63 22.00 -11.17
CA ARG A 417 3.32 22.83 -10.16
C ARG A 417 4.27 22.03 -9.29
N VAL A 418 3.90 20.80 -8.95
CA VAL A 418 4.71 19.90 -8.14
C VAL A 418 5.89 19.35 -8.95
N PHE A 419 5.70 19.02 -10.22
CA PHE A 419 6.70 18.43 -11.10
C PHE A 419 6.88 19.27 -12.38
N PRO A 420 7.41 20.51 -12.27
CA PRO A 420 7.50 21.44 -13.40
C PRO A 420 8.41 20.97 -14.53
N GLU A 421 9.36 20.07 -14.25
CA GLU A 421 10.28 19.49 -15.23
C GLU A 421 9.68 18.36 -16.07
N ALA A 422 8.52 17.82 -15.66
CA ALA A 422 7.98 16.63 -16.27
C ALA A 422 7.25 16.94 -17.57
N ASP A 423 7.61 16.23 -18.64
CA ASP A 423 6.82 16.15 -19.84
C ASP A 423 5.77 15.04 -19.73
N PHE A 424 4.51 15.42 -19.53
CA PHE A 424 3.40 14.48 -19.33
C PHE A 424 3.13 13.58 -20.54
N ALA A 425 3.65 13.92 -21.73
CA ALA A 425 3.55 13.06 -22.90
C ALA A 425 4.46 11.82 -22.80
N THR A 426 5.51 11.89 -21.96
CA THR A 426 6.52 10.84 -21.81
C THR A 426 6.69 10.34 -20.38
N SER A 427 6.20 11.07 -19.38
CA SER A 427 6.30 10.69 -17.97
C SER A 427 5.22 9.68 -17.52
N HIS A 428 5.50 9.05 -16.38
CA HIS A 428 4.59 8.16 -15.65
C HIS A 428 4.59 8.47 -14.14
N ILE A 429 4.34 9.74 -13.80
CA ILE A 429 4.24 10.22 -12.42
C ILE A 429 3.13 9.49 -11.70
N ASN A 430 1.93 9.41 -12.30
CA ASN A 430 0.81 8.67 -11.74
C ASN A 430 1.14 7.16 -11.70
N THR A 431 1.42 6.61 -10.52
CA THR A 431 1.80 5.20 -10.35
C THR A 431 0.59 4.32 -10.08
N TRP A 432 -0.17 4.68 -9.05
CA TRP A 432 -1.34 3.98 -8.55
C TRP A 432 -2.49 4.94 -8.27
N VAL A 433 -3.71 4.40 -8.35
CA VAL A 433 -4.92 5.05 -7.84
C VAL A 433 -5.62 4.07 -6.92
N SER A 434 -5.91 4.47 -5.69
CA SER A 434 -6.71 3.68 -4.77
C SER A 434 -8.11 4.26 -4.59
N PHE A 435 -9.12 3.42 -4.44
CA PHE A 435 -10.50 3.82 -4.23
C PHE A 435 -11.16 2.98 -3.12
N CYS A 436 -11.93 3.64 -2.26
CA CYS A 436 -12.89 3.02 -1.35
C CYS A 436 -14.05 4.00 -1.07
N TYR A 437 -15.05 3.54 -0.34
CA TYR A 437 -16.15 4.37 0.13
C TYR A 437 -16.31 4.21 1.64
N TYR A 438 -16.41 5.32 2.37
CA TYR A 438 -16.69 5.31 3.80
C TYR A 438 -18.02 6.00 4.05
N GLN A 439 -18.88 5.39 4.89
CA GLN A 439 -20.12 6.04 5.33
C GLN A 439 -19.88 7.46 5.91
N SER A 440 -18.73 7.68 6.56
CA SER A 440 -18.40 8.96 7.21
C SER A 440 -17.94 10.08 6.28
N CYS A 441 -17.41 9.78 5.08
CA CYS A 441 -16.93 10.84 4.17
C CYS A 441 -17.19 10.58 2.70
N GLY A 442 -17.92 9.53 2.34
CA GLY A 442 -18.28 9.23 0.96
C GLY A 442 -17.14 8.55 0.19
N ALA A 443 -17.10 8.80 -1.12
CA ALA A 443 -16.01 8.29 -1.97
C ALA A 443 -14.67 8.85 -1.51
N TYR A 444 -13.67 7.98 -1.49
CA TYR A 444 -12.33 8.28 -1.04
C TYR A 444 -11.35 7.74 -2.08
N MET A 445 -10.55 8.63 -2.67
CA MET A 445 -9.57 8.28 -3.68
C MET A 445 -8.17 8.77 -3.30
N THR A 446 -7.15 7.98 -3.59
CA THR A 446 -5.74 8.37 -3.40
C THR A 446 -5.02 8.22 -4.73
N MET A 447 -4.35 9.28 -5.18
CA MET A 447 -3.45 9.23 -6.32
C MET A 447 -2.01 9.19 -5.79
N TYR A 448 -1.23 8.25 -6.30
CA TYR A 448 0.16 8.02 -5.92
C TYR A 448 1.07 8.52 -7.03
N HIS A 449 2.15 9.20 -6.65
CA HIS A 449 3.05 9.89 -7.55
C HIS A 449 4.49 9.49 -7.29
N SER A 450 5.11 8.84 -8.28
CA SER A 450 6.56 8.69 -8.29
C SER A 450 7.20 9.97 -8.81
N PRO A 451 8.17 10.56 -8.08
CA PRO A 451 8.90 11.69 -8.61
C PRO A 451 9.72 11.29 -9.87
N PRO A 452 9.69 12.10 -10.94
CA PRO A 452 10.45 11.87 -12.16
C PRO A 452 11.91 12.29 -11.95
N LEU A 453 12.72 11.35 -11.44
CA LEU A 453 14.14 11.52 -11.10
C LEU A 453 15.09 11.26 -12.27
#